data_AF-A0A941IV05-F1
#
_entry.id   AF-A0A941IV05-F1
#
_cell.length_a   1.000
_cell.length_b   1.000
_cell.length_c   1.000
_cell.angle_alpha   90.00
_cell.angle_beta   90.00
_cell.angle_gamma   90.00
#
_symmetry.space_group_name_H-M   'P 1'
#
loop_
_entity.id
_entity.type
_entity.pdbx_description
1 polymer ?
#
loop_
_entity_poly.entity_id
_entity_poly.type
_entity_poly.pdbx_seq_one_letter_code
_entity_poly.pdbx_strand_id
1 'polypeptide(L)'
;VREGVVIVDGDGTLVLANDEAHRLLGLPEDGEGRHVLDIGLAPDTADLLSSGRVATDEVHLVGDRLLAVNQRPTDRSGGPPGSVATVRDSTELRALSGRAETAHERLNMLYEAGVGIGTSLDVVRTAEELTELAVPRFADFVTVDL
;
A
#
# COMPACT_ATOMS: atom_id res chain seq x y z
N VAL A 1 -2.75 -0.89 -20.86
CA VAL A 1 -2.31 -1.67 -19.68
C VAL A 1 -2.42 -3.13 -20.06
N ARG A 2 -1.31 -3.86 -20.10
CA ARG A 2 -1.33 -5.31 -20.37
C ARG A 2 -1.19 -6.02 -19.02
N GLU A 3 -1.99 -7.04 -18.80
CA GLU A 3 -1.98 -7.84 -17.57
C GLU A 3 -1.32 -9.19 -17.86
N GLY A 4 -0.36 -9.56 -17.03
CA GLY A 4 0.19 -10.91 -16.97
C GLY A 4 -0.80 -11.83 -16.28
N VAL A 5 -0.96 -13.04 -16.80
CA VAL A 5 -1.79 -14.08 -16.19
C VAL A 5 -0.93 -15.30 -15.93
N VAL A 6 -1.01 -15.81 -14.71
CA VAL A 6 -0.29 -16.98 -14.22
C VAL A 6 -1.30 -17.95 -13.63
N ILE A 7 -1.21 -19.23 -13.96
CA ILE A 7 -2.02 -20.30 -13.39
C ILE A 7 -1.09 -21.29 -12.70
N VAL A 8 -1.39 -21.58 -11.44
CA VAL A 8 -0.64 -22.52 -10.61
C VAL A 8 -1.60 -23.63 -10.18
N ASP A 9 -1.17 -24.89 -10.21
CA ASP A 9 -1.96 -25.99 -9.67
C ASP A 9 -1.91 -26.06 -8.13
N GLY A 10 -2.58 -27.05 -7.55
CA GLY A 10 -2.65 -27.24 -6.10
C GLY A 10 -1.33 -27.61 -5.43
N ASP A 11 -0.33 -28.06 -6.21
CA ASP A 11 0.99 -28.45 -5.74
C ASP A 11 2.01 -27.31 -5.88
N GLY A 12 1.60 -26.13 -6.36
CA GLY A 12 2.50 -25.00 -6.57
C GLY A 12 3.26 -25.05 -7.90
N THR A 13 2.82 -25.88 -8.85
CA THR A 13 3.43 -26.01 -10.18
C THR A 13 2.84 -24.99 -11.13
N LEU A 14 3.70 -24.30 -11.88
CA LEU A 14 3.28 -23.38 -12.94
C LEU A 14 2.63 -24.16 -14.08
N VAL A 15 1.33 -23.97 -14.31
CA VAL A 15 0.60 -24.63 -15.40
C VAL A 15 0.62 -23.79 -16.66
N LEU A 16 0.48 -22.47 -16.52
CA LEU A 16 0.43 -21.54 -17.64
C LEU A 16 0.92 -20.16 -17.22
N ALA A 17 1.71 -19.54 -18.09
CA ALA A 17 2.02 -18.11 -18.02
C ALA A 17 1.91 -17.50 -19.42
N ASN A 18 1.20 -16.37 -19.55
CA ASN A 18 1.21 -15.65 -20.82
C ASN A 18 2.52 -14.87 -21.01
N ASP A 19 2.81 -14.46 -22.25
CA ASP A 19 4.02 -13.68 -22.59
C ASP A 19 4.22 -12.45 -21.69
N GLU A 20 3.12 -11.84 -21.27
CA GLU A 20 3.14 -10.68 -20.40
C GLU A 20 3.59 -11.04 -18.98
N ALA A 21 3.14 -12.16 -18.44
CA ALA A 21 3.62 -12.68 -17.17
C ALA A 21 5.11 -13.04 -17.25
N HIS A 22 5.56 -13.69 -18.33
CA HIS A 22 6.98 -13.97 -18.56
C HIS A 22 7.81 -12.68 -18.52
N ARG A 23 7.36 -11.64 -19.23
CA ARG A 23 8.02 -10.34 -19.28
C ARG A 23 8.05 -9.61 -17.94
N LEU A 24 6.94 -9.61 -17.20
CA LEU A 24 6.82 -8.86 -15.95
C LEU A 24 7.53 -9.55 -14.78
N LEU A 25 7.37 -10.87 -14.66
CA LEU A 25 7.93 -11.66 -13.57
C LEU A 25 9.34 -12.18 -13.86
N GLY A 26 9.84 -12.06 -15.09
CA GLY A 26 11.14 -12.59 -15.49
C GLY A 26 11.16 -14.13 -15.55
N LEU A 27 10.03 -14.76 -15.87
CA LEU A 27 9.92 -16.22 -15.91
C LEU A 27 10.69 -16.80 -17.10
N PRO A 28 11.37 -17.95 -16.93
CA PRO A 28 11.98 -18.66 -18.04
C PRO A 28 10.90 -19.21 -19.00
N GLU A 29 11.20 -19.28 -20.31
CA GLU A 29 10.25 -19.76 -21.34
C GLU A 29 9.85 -21.24 -21.13
N ASP A 30 10.67 -22.02 -20.41
CA ASP A 30 10.42 -23.42 -20.04
C ASP A 30 9.98 -23.58 -18.58
N GLY A 31 9.41 -22.52 -17.99
CA GLY A 31 8.93 -22.53 -16.60
C GLY A 31 7.68 -23.38 -16.37
N GLU A 32 6.88 -23.63 -17.42
CA GLU A 32 5.67 -24.45 -17.31
C GLU A 32 6.01 -25.90 -16.93
N GLY A 33 5.25 -26.47 -15.99
CA GLY A 33 5.49 -27.78 -15.40
C GLY A 33 6.53 -27.80 -14.28
N ARG A 34 7.07 -26.65 -13.86
CA ARG A 34 8.01 -26.52 -12.73
C ARG A 34 7.36 -25.85 -11.52
N HIS A 35 7.86 -26.17 -10.33
CA HIS A 35 7.40 -25.54 -9.11
C HIS A 35 7.80 -24.06 -9.09
N VAL A 36 6.88 -23.18 -8.67
CA VAL A 36 7.11 -21.72 -8.65
C VAL A 36 8.28 -21.25 -7.77
N LEU A 37 8.74 -22.10 -6.84
CA LEU A 37 9.89 -21.83 -5.97
C LEU A 37 11.22 -22.12 -6.71
N ASP A 38 11.19 -22.94 -7.76
CA ASP A 38 12.38 -23.41 -8.46
C ASP A 38 12.65 -22.68 -9.78
N ILE A 39 11.76 -21.76 -10.19
CA ILE A 39 11.83 -21.05 -11.49
C ILE A 39 12.50 -19.67 -11.40
N GLY A 40 13.11 -19.33 -10.26
CA GLY A 40 13.89 -18.10 -10.10
C GLY A 40 13.06 -16.85 -9.87
N LEU A 41 11.82 -17.00 -9.40
CA LEU A 41 10.99 -15.88 -8.97
C LEU A 41 11.57 -15.19 -7.71
N ALA A 42 11.18 -13.94 -7.50
CA ALA A 42 11.43 -13.27 -6.23
C ALA A 42 10.77 -14.06 -5.08
N PRO A 43 11.43 -14.26 -3.93
CA PRO A 43 10.95 -15.14 -2.85
C PRO A 43 9.51 -14.84 -2.44
N ASP A 44 9.19 -13.56 -2.20
CA ASP A 44 7.85 -13.13 -1.79
C ASP A 44 6.77 -13.49 -2.82
N THR A 45 7.09 -13.33 -4.12
CA THR A 45 6.16 -13.68 -5.21
C THR A 45 6.02 -15.18 -5.36
N ALA A 46 7.11 -15.93 -5.20
CA ALA A 46 7.11 -17.38 -5.28
C ALA A 46 6.28 -17.99 -4.14
N ASP A 47 6.48 -17.49 -2.90
CA ASP A 47 5.73 -17.88 -1.71
C ASP A 47 4.23 -17.56 -1.84
N LEU A 48 3.90 -16.38 -2.38
CA LEU A 48 2.52 -16.01 -2.67
C LEU A 48 1.89 -17.04 -3.62
N LEU A 49 2.52 -17.27 -4.78
CA LEU A 49 2.01 -18.18 -5.80
C LEU A 49 1.88 -19.62 -5.27
N SER A 50 2.84 -20.12 -4.49
CA SER A 50 2.80 -21.47 -3.91
C SER A 50 1.76 -21.60 -2.80
N SER A 51 1.45 -20.51 -2.07
CA SER A 51 0.48 -20.55 -0.98
C SER A 51 -0.96 -20.78 -1.43
N GLY A 52 -1.28 -20.45 -2.69
CA GLY A 52 -2.65 -20.49 -3.21
C GLY A 52 -3.61 -19.52 -2.51
N ARG A 53 -3.11 -18.60 -1.68
CA ARG A 53 -3.96 -17.74 -0.85
C ARG A 53 -4.63 -16.67 -1.67
N VAL A 54 -5.63 -16.04 -1.06
CA VAL A 54 -6.22 -14.84 -1.62
C VAL A 54 -5.26 -13.67 -1.41
N ALA A 55 -4.90 -13.00 -2.50
CA ALA A 55 -4.19 -11.72 -2.49
C ALA A 55 -4.93 -10.72 -3.37
N THR A 56 -5.00 -9.47 -2.93
CA THR A 56 -5.64 -8.37 -3.67
C THR A 56 -4.71 -7.17 -3.66
N ASP A 57 -4.27 -6.73 -4.84
CA ASP A 57 -3.37 -5.59 -5.07
C ASP A 57 -2.09 -5.60 -4.21
N GLU A 58 -1.54 -6.78 -3.96
CA GLU A 58 -0.27 -6.90 -3.22
C GLU A 58 0.91 -6.52 -4.10
N VAL A 59 1.72 -5.60 -3.60
CA VAL A 59 2.82 -5.04 -4.38
C VAL A 59 4.11 -5.79 -4.10
N HIS A 60 4.70 -6.32 -5.16
CA HIS A 60 5.97 -7.02 -5.14
C HIS A 60 6.99 -6.27 -5.98
N LEU A 61 8.21 -6.13 -5.47
CA LEU A 61 9.33 -5.58 -6.23
C LEU A 61 10.02 -6.71 -7.00
N VAL A 62 9.98 -6.63 -8.33
CA VAL A 62 10.65 -7.60 -9.21
C VAL A 62 11.64 -6.84 -10.09
N GLY A 63 12.93 -7.02 -9.81
CA GLY A 63 13.97 -6.14 -10.35
C GLY A 63 13.71 -4.69 -9.94
N ASP A 64 13.55 -3.81 -10.91
CA ASP A 64 13.28 -2.37 -10.70
C ASP A 64 11.79 -1.98 -10.82
N ARG A 65 10.87 -2.96 -10.88
CA ARG A 65 9.45 -2.73 -11.16
C ARG A 65 8.57 -3.08 -9.98
N LEU A 66 7.57 -2.25 -9.73
CA LEU A 66 6.51 -2.52 -8.76
C LEU A 66 5.35 -3.22 -9.44
N LEU A 67 5.17 -4.50 -9.13
CA LEU A 67 4.10 -5.32 -9.70
C LEU A 67 2.98 -5.49 -8.69
N ALA A 68 1.76 -5.10 -9.07
CA ALA A 68 0.56 -5.43 -8.32
C ALA A 68 0.11 -6.85 -8.70
N VAL A 69 0.01 -7.72 -7.71
CA VAL A 69 -0.37 -9.13 -7.86
C VAL A 69 -1.71 -9.37 -7.19
N ASN A 70 -2.63 -9.97 -7.94
CA ASN A 70 -3.91 -10.46 -7.44
C ASN A 70 -3.92 -11.98 -7.59
N GLN A 71 -4.36 -12.72 -6.57
CA GLN A 71 -4.46 -14.18 -6.60
C GLN A 71 -5.80 -14.66 -6.07
N ARG A 72 -6.41 -15.62 -6.76
CA ARG A 72 -7.64 -16.28 -6.36
C ARG A 72 -7.53 -17.80 -6.56
N PRO A 73 -7.93 -18.62 -5.58
CA PRO A 73 -7.99 -20.08 -5.75
C PRO A 73 -9.16 -20.49 -6.67
N THR A 74 -8.98 -21.58 -7.41
CA THR A 74 -9.94 -22.10 -8.42
C THR A 74 -10.92 -23.15 -7.87
N ASP A 75 -10.63 -23.71 -6.69
CA ASP A 75 -11.42 -24.74 -6.02
C ASP A 75 -12.80 -24.26 -5.51
N ARG A 76 -12.94 -22.94 -5.24
CA ARG A 76 -14.18 -22.32 -4.77
C ARG A 76 -15.35 -22.43 -5.74
N SER A 77 -15.09 -22.75 -7.00
CA SER A 77 -16.11 -23.00 -8.03
C SER A 77 -16.24 -24.47 -8.43
N GLY A 78 -15.65 -25.39 -7.66
CA GLY A 78 -15.69 -26.84 -7.93
C GLY A 78 -14.69 -27.32 -8.99
N GLY A 79 -13.71 -26.48 -9.34
CA GLY A 79 -12.60 -26.86 -10.23
C GLY A 79 -11.50 -27.63 -9.47
N PRO A 80 -10.52 -28.20 -10.21
CA PRO A 80 -9.34 -28.79 -9.57
C PRO A 80 -8.62 -27.75 -8.68
N PRO A 81 -7.97 -28.20 -7.60
CA PRO A 81 -7.22 -27.34 -6.71
C PRO A 81 -6.11 -26.62 -7.49
N GLY A 82 -6.02 -25.31 -7.29
CA GLY A 82 -5.11 -24.42 -8.00
C GLY A 82 -5.44 -22.96 -7.72
N SER A 83 -4.69 -22.06 -8.34
CA SER A 83 -4.90 -20.62 -8.23
C SER A 83 -4.60 -19.90 -9.55
N VAL A 84 -5.34 -18.83 -9.81
CA VAL A 84 -5.08 -17.89 -10.90
C VAL A 84 -4.55 -16.60 -10.27
N ALA A 85 -3.41 -16.15 -10.76
CA ALA A 85 -2.83 -14.88 -10.42
C ALA A 85 -2.77 -13.94 -11.63
N THR A 86 -3.06 -12.66 -11.40
CA THR A 86 -2.85 -11.60 -12.38
C THR A 86 -1.79 -10.64 -11.89
N VAL A 87 -0.96 -10.17 -12.80
CA VAL A 87 0.20 -9.33 -12.51
C VAL A 87 0.14 -8.10 -13.40
N ARG A 88 0.31 -6.93 -12.79
CA ARG A 88 0.27 -5.65 -13.50
C ARG A 88 1.41 -4.75 -13.07
N ASP A 89 2.11 -4.16 -14.04
CA ASP A 89 3.08 -3.11 -13.77
C ASP A 89 2.35 -1.86 -13.23
N SER A 90 2.68 -1.50 -12.00
CA SER A 90 2.12 -0.35 -11.28
C SER A 90 3.16 0.76 -11.06
N THR A 91 4.36 0.62 -11.63
CA THR A 91 5.48 1.55 -11.43
C THR A 91 5.12 2.98 -11.83
N GLU A 92 4.50 3.17 -13.01
CA GLU A 92 4.06 4.50 -13.48
C GLU A 92 2.90 5.08 -12.65
N LEU A 93 1.94 4.25 -12.27
CA LEU A 93 0.78 4.65 -11.45
C LEU A 93 1.21 5.06 -10.04
N ARG A 94 2.16 4.34 -9.43
CA ARG A 94 2.71 4.65 -8.11
C ARG A 94 3.69 5.82 -8.15
N ALA A 95 4.46 6.01 -9.23
CA ALA A 95 5.29 7.21 -9.40
C ALA A 95 4.46 8.51 -9.46
N LEU A 96 3.22 8.43 -9.94
CA LEU A 96 2.26 9.53 -9.92
C LEU A 96 1.51 9.63 -8.57
N SER A 97 1.11 8.51 -7.98
CA SER A 97 0.36 8.45 -6.70
C SER A 97 1.20 8.68 -5.44
N GLY A 98 2.51 8.42 -5.50
CA GLY A 98 3.42 8.61 -4.36
C GLY A 98 3.48 10.05 -3.84
N ARG A 99 3.14 11.04 -4.68
CA ARG A 99 2.99 12.43 -4.21
C ARG A 99 1.72 12.65 -3.39
N ALA A 100 0.65 11.92 -3.69
CA ALA A 100 -0.63 12.06 -3.00
C ALA A 100 -0.61 11.36 -1.63
N GLU A 101 0.01 10.19 -1.52
CA GLU A 101 0.16 9.44 -0.26
C GLU A 101 1.01 10.23 0.76
N THR A 102 2.19 10.72 0.36
CA THR A 102 3.06 11.52 1.23
C THR A 102 2.41 12.86 1.63
N ALA A 103 1.56 13.43 0.78
CA ALA A 103 0.80 14.64 1.13
C ALA A 103 -0.26 14.35 2.21
N HIS A 104 -0.94 13.20 2.15
CA HIS A 104 -1.94 12.81 3.16
C HIS A 104 -1.27 12.43 4.49
N GLU A 105 -0.14 11.73 4.47
CA GLU A 105 0.63 11.44 5.70
C GLU A 105 1.11 12.72 6.39
N ARG A 106 1.62 13.70 5.62
CA ARG A 106 2.03 15.00 6.16
C ARG A 106 0.86 15.80 6.71
N LEU A 107 -0.30 15.77 6.05
CA LEU A 107 -1.51 16.45 6.54
C LEU A 107 -2.03 15.80 7.83
N ASN A 108 -2.00 14.47 7.95
CA ASN A 108 -2.37 13.79 9.18
C ASN A 108 -1.41 14.08 10.34
N MET A 109 -0.09 14.12 10.10
CA MET A 109 0.87 14.56 11.12
C MET A 109 0.63 16.02 11.55
N LEU A 110 0.30 16.92 10.62
CA LEU A 110 -0.03 18.31 10.96
C LEU A 110 -1.34 18.41 11.74
N TYR A 111 -2.33 17.58 11.43
CA TYR A 111 -3.59 17.52 12.15
C TYR A 111 -3.40 16.99 13.58
N GLU A 112 -2.66 15.88 13.76
CA GLU A 112 -2.32 15.34 15.08
C GLU A 112 -1.47 16.32 15.90
N ALA A 113 -0.48 16.97 15.27
CA ALA A 113 0.31 18.01 15.93
C ALA A 113 -0.53 19.23 16.31
N GLY A 114 -1.49 19.65 15.46
CA GLY A 114 -2.41 20.75 15.75
C GLY A 114 -3.32 20.45 16.94
N VAL A 115 -3.84 19.23 17.04
CA VAL A 115 -4.65 18.77 18.18
C VAL A 115 -3.81 18.65 19.47
N GLY A 116 -2.57 18.18 19.36
CA GLY A 116 -1.62 18.10 20.49
C GLY A 116 -1.15 19.48 21.00
N ILE A 117 -0.90 20.43 20.09
CA ILE A 117 -0.51 21.80 20.46
C ILE A 117 -1.72 22.58 21.01
N GLY A 118 -2.90 22.43 20.40
CA GLY A 118 -4.14 23.07 20.85
C GLY A 118 -4.57 22.65 22.26
N THR A 119 -4.18 21.45 22.71
CA THR A 119 -4.42 20.97 24.09
C THR A 119 -3.34 21.39 25.09
N SER A 120 -2.18 21.88 24.61
CA SER A 120 -1.06 22.33 25.46
C SER A 120 -0.95 23.85 25.55
N LEU A 121 -1.55 24.62 24.64
CA LEU A 121 -1.72 26.05 24.81
C LEU A 121 -2.86 26.28 25.81
N ASP A 122 -2.50 26.72 27.02
CA ASP A 122 -3.47 27.22 27.99
C ASP A 122 -3.88 28.64 27.53
N VAL A 123 -4.71 28.70 26.47
CA VAL A 123 -5.22 29.94 25.87
C VAL A 123 -5.94 30.77 26.92
N VAL A 124 -6.59 30.11 27.88
CA VAL A 124 -7.24 30.73 29.04
C VAL A 124 -6.19 31.45 29.90
N ARG A 125 -5.12 30.75 30.33
CA ARG A 125 -4.04 31.38 31.13
C ARG A 125 -3.35 32.52 30.38
N THR A 126 -3.11 32.35 29.08
CA THR A 126 -2.48 33.41 28.27
C THR A 126 -3.38 34.64 28.14
N ALA A 127 -4.70 34.45 27.99
CA ALA A 127 -5.68 35.53 27.97
C ALA A 127 -5.82 36.22 29.34
N GLU A 128 -5.75 35.48 30.43
CA GLU A 128 -5.72 36.01 31.80
C GLU A 128 -4.48 36.88 32.02
N GLU A 129 -3.28 36.37 31.70
CA GLU A 129 -2.02 37.11 31.87
C GLU A 129 -1.98 38.41 31.03
N LEU A 130 -2.50 38.36 29.79
CA LEU A 130 -2.61 39.56 28.94
C LEU A 130 -3.61 40.58 29.50
N THR A 131 -4.72 40.11 30.06
CA THR A 131 -5.72 40.96 30.68
C THR A 131 -5.18 41.67 31.91
N GLU A 132 -4.49 40.95 32.80
CA GLU A 132 -3.83 41.52 33.98
C GLU A 132 -2.79 42.59 33.63
N LEU A 133 -2.08 42.43 32.50
CA LEU A 133 -1.11 43.42 32.04
C LEU A 133 -1.75 44.68 31.43
N ALA A 134 -2.83 44.50 30.66
CA ALA A 134 -3.44 45.58 29.87
C ALA A 134 -4.42 46.45 30.67
N VAL A 135 -5.21 45.84 31.57
CA VAL A 135 -6.26 46.51 32.35
C VAL A 135 -5.71 47.73 33.12
N PRO A 136 -4.61 47.64 33.90
CA PRO A 136 -4.15 48.77 34.71
C PRO A 136 -3.69 50.01 33.91
N ARG A 137 -3.44 49.85 32.60
CA ARG A 137 -2.91 50.92 31.74
C ARG A 137 -3.89 51.45 30.70
N PHE A 138 -4.89 50.66 30.31
CA PHE A 138 -5.70 50.99 29.14
C PHE A 138 -7.23 50.88 29.34
N ALA A 139 -7.75 50.17 30.35
CA ALA A 139 -9.21 50.05 30.56
C ALA A 139 -9.58 49.56 31.97
N ASP A 140 -10.72 49.99 32.53
CA ASP A 140 -11.20 49.52 33.84
C ASP A 140 -11.76 48.08 33.83
N PHE A 141 -12.10 47.53 32.66
CA PHE A 141 -12.50 46.13 32.47
C PHE A 141 -12.15 45.62 31.06
N VAL A 142 -11.98 44.31 30.92
CA VAL A 142 -11.75 43.61 29.65
C VAL A 142 -12.56 42.32 29.65
N THR A 143 -13.06 41.91 28.47
CA THR A 143 -13.70 40.62 28.24
C THR A 143 -12.95 39.89 27.13
N VAL A 144 -12.72 38.59 27.31
CA VAL A 144 -12.13 37.72 26.29
C VAL A 144 -13.16 36.65 25.93
N ASP A 145 -13.47 36.53 24.66
CA ASP A 145 -14.33 35.48 24.12
C ASP A 145 -13.44 34.38 23.54
N LEU A 146 -13.64 33.14 23.99
CA LEU A 146 -12.79 31.97 23.70
C LEU A 146 -13.52 30.93 22.85
#